data_AF-A0A2V9DVF5-F1
#
_entry.id   AF-A0A2V9DVF5-F1
#
_cell.length_a   1.000
_cell.length_b   1.000
_cell.length_c   1.000
_cell.angle_alpha   90.00
_cell.angle_beta   90.00
_cell.angle_gamma   90.00
#
_symmetry.space_group_name_H-M   'P 1'
#
loop_
_entity.id
_entity.type
_entity.pdbx_description
1 polymer ?
#
loop_
_entity_poly.entity_id
_entity_poly.type
_entity_poly.pdbx_seq_one_letter_code
_entity_poly.pdbx_strand_id
1 'polypeptide(L)'
;MDKFEDFGKRIDEEFGRLKSIRNFEDFGKRVDEELARVKSFVKEDVAPETEKRAAQFLREVSEKLTEAAAWIEARNAGRNARSGEPPPAAQPPPSS
;
A
#
# COMPACT_ATOMS: atom_id res chain seq x y z
N MET A 1 5.00 2.97 26.31
CA MET A 1 4.07 3.07 25.16
C MET A 1 4.77 3.62 23.93
N ASP A 2 6.03 4.06 24.06
CA ASP A 2 6.82 4.83 23.10
C ASP A 2 7.20 4.08 21.81
N LYS A 3 7.49 2.78 21.89
CA LYS A 3 7.99 2.01 20.72
C LYS A 3 6.98 1.91 19.56
N PHE A 4 5.69 1.85 19.86
CA PHE A 4 4.65 1.76 18.83
C PHE A 4 4.38 3.12 18.17
N GLU A 5 4.51 4.20 18.95
CA GLU A 5 4.38 5.57 18.47
C GLU A 5 5.56 5.96 17.59
N ASP A 6 6.78 5.54 17.97
CA ASP A 6 7.98 5.66 17.13
C ASP A 6 7.86 4.87 15.83
N PHE A 7 7.30 3.65 15.87
CA PHE A 7 7.05 2.85 14.67
C PHE A 7 6.05 3.54 13.73
N GLY A 8 4.94 4.05 14.27
CA GLY A 8 3.95 4.79 13.50
C GLY A 8 4.53 6.04 12.83
N LYS A 9 5.35 6.80 13.56
CA LYS A 9 6.00 8.01 13.05
C LYS A 9 7.02 7.72 11.95
N ARG A 10 7.77 6.62 12.10
CA ARG A 10 8.77 6.18 11.12
C ARG A 10 8.14 5.63 9.83
N ILE A 11 7.00 4.93 9.95
CA ILE A 11 6.19 4.50 8.82
C ILE A 11 5.67 5.73 8.05
N ASP A 12 5.11 6.73 8.74
CA ASP A 12 4.60 7.95 8.08
C ASP A 12 5.68 8.69 7.28
N GLU A 13 6.90 8.77 7.83
CA GLU A 13 8.06 9.40 7.20
C GLU A 13 8.55 8.63 5.95
N GLU A 14 8.61 7.30 6.02
CA GLU A 14 8.95 6.45 4.87
C GLU A 14 7.87 6.48 3.79
N PHE A 15 6.59 6.54 4.15
CA PHE A 15 5.49 6.77 3.20
C PHE A 15 5.55 8.16 2.54
N GLY A 16 6.01 9.18 3.27
CA GLY A 16 6.29 10.51 2.72
C GLY A 16 7.37 10.47 1.63
N ARG A 17 8.45 9.72 1.85
CA ARG A 17 9.52 9.50 0.85
C ARG A 17 9.05 8.67 -0.33
N LEU A 18 8.18 7.69 -0.08
CA LEU A 18 7.59 6.81 -1.09
C LEU A 18 6.80 7.61 -2.14
N LYS A 19 6.13 8.70 -1.76
CA LYS A 19 5.42 9.62 -2.68
C LYS A 19 6.32 10.38 -3.65
N SER A 20 7.64 10.39 -3.44
CA SER A 20 8.62 11.11 -4.29
C SER A 20 9.25 10.22 -5.38
N ILE A 21 9.03 8.90 -5.33
CA ILE A 21 9.66 7.94 -6.26
C ILE A 21 8.99 8.00 -7.63
N ARG A 22 9.80 8.13 -8.69
CA ARG A 22 9.35 8.24 -10.10
C ARG A 22 9.27 6.89 -10.83
N ASN A 23 9.72 5.79 -10.22
CA ASN A 23 9.79 4.46 -10.83
C ASN A 23 9.02 3.43 -9.99
N PHE A 24 8.12 2.67 -10.63
CA PHE A 24 7.32 1.63 -9.99
C PHE A 24 8.17 0.46 -9.46
N GLU A 25 9.31 0.18 -10.08
CA GLU A 25 10.21 -0.90 -9.65
C GLU A 25 10.92 -0.56 -8.33
N ASP A 26 11.41 0.69 -8.20
CA ASP A 26 12.00 1.21 -6.96
C ASP A 26 10.95 1.33 -5.84
N PHE A 27 9.71 1.68 -6.21
CA PHE A 27 8.58 1.69 -5.27
C PHE A 27 8.29 0.29 -4.74
N GLY A 28 8.17 -0.71 -5.63
CA GLY A 28 7.91 -2.10 -5.24
C GLY A 28 8.99 -2.64 -4.32
N LYS A 29 10.26 -2.43 -4.68
CA LYS A 29 11.41 -2.86 -3.86
C LYS A 29 11.41 -2.22 -2.47
N ARG A 30 11.07 -0.93 -2.36
CA ARG A 30 11.04 -0.24 -1.07
C ARG A 30 9.87 -0.71 -0.20
N VAL A 31 8.71 -0.97 -0.80
CA VAL A 31 7.57 -1.58 -0.10
C VAL A 31 7.94 -2.96 0.42
N ASP A 32 8.61 -3.80 -0.38
CA ASP A 32 9.06 -5.12 0.05
C ASP A 32 10.07 -5.05 1.21
N GLU A 33 11.02 -4.12 1.16
CA GLU A 33 11.98 -3.89 2.24
C GLU A 33 11.31 -3.45 3.55
N GLU A 34 10.34 -2.55 3.47
CA GLU A 34 9.55 -2.14 4.65
C GLU A 34 8.70 -3.30 5.18
N LEU A 35 8.07 -4.10 4.30
CA LEU A 35 7.30 -5.27 4.71
C LEU A 35 8.17 -6.30 5.44
N ALA A 36 9.39 -6.49 4.97
CA ALA A 36 10.38 -7.34 5.63
C ALA A 36 10.76 -6.81 7.02
N ARG A 37 10.94 -5.48 7.17
CA ARG A 37 11.19 -4.83 8.46
C ARG A 37 10.02 -5.01 9.43
N VAL A 38 8.78 -4.85 8.96
CA VAL A 38 7.57 -5.10 9.76
C VAL A 38 7.52 -6.54 10.24
N LYS A 39 7.84 -7.51 9.36
CA LYS A 39 7.86 -8.93 9.73
C LYS A 39 8.94 -9.26 10.77
N SER A 40 10.12 -8.62 10.69
CA SER A 40 11.16 -8.76 11.72
C SER A 40 10.70 -8.21 13.06
N PHE A 41 10.13 -6.99 13.08
CA PHE A 41 9.60 -6.36 14.28
C PHE A 41 8.53 -7.24 14.97
N VAL A 42 7.59 -7.79 14.19
CA VAL A 42 6.56 -8.69 14.73
C VAL A 42 7.14 -9.99 15.28
N LYS A 43 8.26 -10.47 14.74
CA LYS A 43 8.88 -11.72 15.18
C LYS A 43 9.81 -11.54 16.39
N GLU A 44 10.51 -10.42 16.45
CA GLU A 44 11.63 -10.21 17.39
C GLU A 44 11.24 -9.30 18.57
N ASP A 45 10.35 -8.33 18.35
CA ASP A 45 10.07 -7.26 19.31
C ASP A 45 8.63 -7.24 19.84
N VAL A 46 7.71 -7.99 19.23
CA VAL A 46 6.32 -8.10 19.69
C VAL A 46 6.23 -9.20 20.74
N ALA A 47 5.95 -8.80 21.98
CA ALA A 47 5.67 -9.74 23.06
C ALA A 47 4.36 -10.50 22.79
N PRO A 48 4.22 -11.75 23.25
CA PRO A 48 3.02 -12.58 23.05
C PRO A 48 1.71 -11.87 23.44
N GLU A 49 1.73 -11.05 24.50
CA GLU A 49 0.54 -10.32 24.94
C GLU A 49 0.10 -9.22 23.96
N THR A 50 0.99 -8.79 23.06
CA THR A 50 0.76 -7.70 22.10
C THR A 50 0.53 -8.17 20.67
N GLU A 51 0.72 -9.47 20.37
CA GLU A 51 0.54 -10.06 19.04
C GLU A 51 -0.84 -9.78 18.45
N LYS A 52 -1.90 -9.92 19.27
CA LYS A 52 -3.28 -9.68 18.83
C LYS A 52 -3.50 -8.22 18.41
N ARG A 53 -2.91 -7.26 19.14
CA ARG A 53 -2.99 -5.84 18.82
C ARG A 53 -2.14 -5.49 17.59
N ALA A 54 -0.96 -6.09 17.45
CA ALA A 54 -0.14 -5.95 16.26
C ALA A 54 -0.86 -6.48 15.01
N ALA A 55 -1.51 -7.64 15.09
CA ALA A 55 -2.31 -8.20 14.00
C ALA A 55 -3.51 -7.31 13.62
N GLN A 56 -4.20 -6.70 14.61
CA GLN A 56 -5.27 -5.73 14.34
C GLN A 56 -4.73 -4.48 13.64
N PHE A 57 -3.63 -3.92 14.13
CA PHE A 57 -3.00 -2.75 13.53
C PHE A 57 -2.58 -3.00 12.07
N LEU A 58 -2.01 -4.17 11.76
CA LEU A 58 -1.64 -4.53 10.39
C LEU A 58 -2.85 -4.61 9.45
N ARG A 59 -4.00 -5.06 9.96
CA ARG A 59 -5.26 -5.07 9.19
C ARG A 59 -5.74 -3.64 8.91
N GLU A 60 -5.72 -2.76 9.90
CA GLU A 60 -6.09 -1.34 9.71
C GLU A 60 -5.17 -0.65 8.69
N VAL A 61 -3.87 -0.94 8.72
CA VAL A 61 -2.91 -0.44 7.71
C VAL A 61 -3.24 -0.99 6.32
N SER A 62 -3.61 -2.27 6.20
CA SER A 62 -4.02 -2.84 4.90
C SER A 62 -5.28 -2.20 4.32
N GLU A 63 -6.23 -1.79 5.17
CA GLU A 63 -7.43 -1.08 4.73
C GLU A 63 -7.06 0.31 4.19
N LYS A 64 -6.19 1.05 4.90
CA LYS A 64 -5.68 2.35 4.42
C LYS A 64 -4.93 2.26 3.10
N LEU A 65 -4.16 1.19 2.90
CA LEU A 65 -3.48 0.92 1.62
C LEU A 65 -4.47 0.63 0.50
N THR A 66 -5.54 -0.12 0.81
CA THR A 66 -6.63 -0.42 -0.13
C THR A 66 -7.35 0.87 -0.54
N GLU A 67 -7.67 1.74 0.42
CA GLU A 67 -8.27 3.06 0.15
C GLU A 67 -7.36 3.94 -0.72
N ALA A 68 -6.05 3.96 -0.43
CA ALA A 68 -5.09 4.71 -1.22
C ALA A 68 -5.00 4.20 -2.68
N ALA A 69 -5.04 2.87 -2.88
CA ALA A 69 -5.09 2.27 -4.20
C ALA A 69 -6.37 2.67 -4.96
N ALA A 70 -7.53 2.57 -4.31
CA ALA A 70 -8.81 2.97 -4.89
C ALA A 70 -8.83 4.45 -5.30
N TRP A 71 -8.20 5.34 -4.51
CA TRP A 71 -8.07 6.75 -4.87
C TRP A 71 -7.21 6.96 -6.14
N ILE A 72 -6.11 6.21 -6.28
CA ILE A 72 -5.25 6.27 -7.48
C ILE A 72 -6.03 5.77 -8.71
N GLU A 73 -6.76 4.67 -8.58
CA GLU A 73 -7.61 4.11 -9.63
C GLU A 73 -8.68 5.11 -10.08
N ALA A 74 -9.39 5.73 -9.13
CA ALA A 74 -10.39 6.77 -9.40
C ALA A 74 -9.78 8.00 -10.12
N ARG A 75 -8.59 8.42 -9.70
CA ARG A 75 -7.85 9.50 -10.38
C ARG A 75 -7.45 9.13 -11.80
N ASN A 76 -7.11 7.86 -12.05
CA ASN A 76 -6.76 7.38 -13.38
C ASN A 76 -7.99 7.32 -14.29
N ALA A 77 -9.12 6.81 -13.77
CA ALA A 77 -10.40 6.81 -14.47
C ALA A 77 -10.86 8.22 -14.85
N GLY A 78 -10.73 9.19 -13.93
CA GLY A 78 -11.05 10.60 -14.19
C GLY A 78 -10.11 11.30 -15.18
N ARG A 79 -8.86 10.83 -15.32
CA ARG A 79 -7.93 11.30 -16.37
C ARG A 79 -8.28 10.69 -17.72
N ASN A 80 -8.52 9.38 -17.80
CA ASN A 80 -8.91 8.71 -19.04
C ASN A 80 -10.22 9.28 -19.62
N ALA A 81 -11.19 9.61 -18.76
CA ALA A 81 -12.43 10.28 -19.17
C ALA A 81 -12.22 11.70 -19.75
N ARG A 82 -11.15 12.41 -19.32
CA ARG A 82 -10.77 13.73 -19.85
C ARG A 82 -9.91 13.64 -21.11
N SER A 83 -9.18 12.55 -21.28
CA SER A 83 -8.32 12.31 -22.45
C SER A 83 -9.08 11.79 -23.68
N GLY A 84 -10.37 11.43 -23.55
CA GLY A 84 -11.20 11.02 -24.69
C GLY A 84 -10.80 9.70 -25.33
N GLU A 85 -9.99 8.88 -24.64
CA GLU A 85 -9.58 7.58 -25.14
C GLU A 85 -10.70 6.56 -24.94
N PRO A 86 -11.21 5.91 -26.00
CA PRO A 86 -12.30 4.95 -25.85
C PRO A 86 -11.85 3.77 -24.99
N PRO A 87 -12.74 3.20 -24.15
CA PRO A 87 -12.40 2.01 -23.37
C PRO A 87 -11.92 0.90 -24.32
N PRO A 88 -10.93 0.07 -23.90
CA PRO A 88 -10.48 -1.04 -24.73
C PRO A 88 -11.70 -1.89 -25.09
N ALA A 89 -11.97 -1.98 -26.39
CA ALA A 89 -13.15 -2.66 -26.90
C ALA A 89 -13.21 -4.08 -26.31
N ALA A 90 -14.30 -4.38 -25.60
CA ALA A 90 -14.63 -5.75 -25.25
C ALA A 90 -14.59 -6.56 -26.54
N GLN A 91 -13.65 -7.51 -26.63
CA GLN A 91 -13.49 -8.35 -27.80
C GLN A 91 -14.84 -9.00 -28.10
N PRO A 92 -15.35 -8.92 -29.34
CA PRO A 92 -16.59 -9.60 -29.67
C PRO A 92 -16.40 -11.12 -29.46
N PRO A 93 -17.42 -11.83 -28.96
CA PRO A 93 -17.31 -13.26 -28.71
C PRO A 93 -16.94 -13.98 -30.02
N PRO A 94 -16.12 -15.04 -29.95
CA PRO A 94 -15.67 -15.77 -31.12
C PRO A 94 -16.89 -16.30 -31.88
N SER A 95 -16.94 -16.03 -33.19
CA SER A 95 -17.98 -16.56 -34.07
C SER A 95 -17.80 -18.07 -34.18
N SER A 96 -18.82 -18.82 -33.74
CA SER A 96 -18.96 -20.26 -33.99
C SER A 96 -19.42 -20.55 -35.40
#